data_AF-A0A924TS27-F1
#
_entry.id   AF-A0A924TS27-F1
#
_cell.length_a   1.000
_cell.length_b   1.000
_cell.length_c   1.000
_cell.angle_alpha   90.00
_cell.angle_beta   90.00
_cell.angle_gamma   90.00
#
_symmetry.space_group_name_H-M   'P 1'
#
loop_
_entity.id
_entity.type
_entity.pdbx_description
1 polymer ?
#
loop_
_entity_poly.entity_id
_entity_poly.type
_entity_poly.pdbx_seq_one_letter_code
_entity_poly.pdbx_strand_id
1 'polypeptide(L)' 'RPVRPVHQALAIFKRANHRSLALLLRLGFAEAAADDPARSALEPDERLMSRSLPG' A
#
# COMPACT_ATOMS: atom_id res chain seq x y z
N ARG A 1 0.84 14.03 24.80
CA ARG A 1 0.36 14.38 23.44
C ARG A 1 -0.49 13.21 22.96
N PRO A 2 -1.80 13.36 22.69
CA PRO A 2 -2.60 12.22 22.23
C PRO A 2 -2.09 11.76 20.86
N VAL A 3 -1.77 10.48 20.72
CA VAL A 3 -1.43 9.85 19.43
C VAL A 3 -2.76 9.59 18.74
N ARG A 4 -3.08 10.35 17.68
CA ARG A 4 -4.24 10.01 16.85
C ARG A 4 -3.92 8.72 16.09
N PRO A 5 -4.84 7.74 16.05
CA PRO A 5 -4.64 6.54 15.25
C PRO A 5 -4.50 6.97 13.78
N VAL A 6 -3.37 6.65 13.17
CA VAL A 6 -3.19 6.83 11.73
C VAL A 6 -3.81 5.62 11.07
N HIS A 7 -4.94 5.81 10.39
CA HIS A 7 -5.52 4.77 9.57
C HIS A 7 -4.70 4.60 8.30
N GLN A 8 -4.46 3.36 7.88
CA GLN A 8 -3.70 3.05 6.67
C GLN A 8 -4.56 2.19 5.75
N ALA A 9 -4.64 2.59 4.49
CA ALA A 9 -5.18 1.75 3.43
C ALA A 9 -4.04 0.94 2.80
N LEU A 10 -4.29 -0.34 2.54
CA LEU A 10 -3.37 -1.26 1.87
C LEU A 10 -4.00 -1.75 0.56
N ALA A 11 -3.17 -1.95 -0.46
CA ALA A 11 -3.57 -2.53 -1.74
C ALA A 11 -2.51 -3.53 -2.20
N ILE A 12 -2.93 -4.76 -2.51
CA ILE A 12 -2.11 -5.82 -3.07
C ILE A 12 -2.61 -6.13 -4.47
N PHE A 13 -1.70 -6.19 -5.45
CA PHE A 13 -2.03 -6.52 -6.83
C PHE A 13 -0.82 -7.09 -7.59
N LYS A 14 -1.08 -7.79 -8.69
CA LYS A 14 -0.04 -8.35 -9.56
C LYS A 14 0.85 -7.26 -10.16
N ARG A 15 2.18 -7.45 -10.11
CA ARG A 15 3.22 -6.54 -10.62
C ARG A 15 3.03 -6.16 -12.09
N ALA A 16 2.52 -7.09 -12.91
CA ALA A 16 2.24 -6.85 -14.32
C ALA A 16 1.01 -5.96 -14.57
N ASN A 17 0.18 -5.70 -13.55
CA ASN A 17 -1.01 -4.86 -13.71
C ASN A 17 -0.67 -3.36 -13.60
N HIS A 18 -0.12 -2.84 -14.69
CA HIS A 18 0.27 -1.43 -14.81
C HIS A 18 -0.91 -0.46 -14.70
N ARG A 19 -2.13 -0.90 -15.08
CA ARG A 19 -3.34 -0.08 -14.97
C ARG A 19 -3.70 0.20 -13.51
N SER A 20 -3.66 -0.83 -12.66
CA SER A 20 -3.88 -0.68 -11.21
C SER A 20 -2.79 0.16 -10.57
N LEU A 21 -1.52 -0.04 -10.94
CA LEU A 21 -0.41 0.80 -10.46
C LEU A 21 -0.66 2.27 -10.74
N ALA A 22 -0.97 2.63 -11.99
CA ALA A 22 -1.20 4.01 -12.39
C ALA A 22 -2.40 4.63 -11.64
N LEU A 23 -3.48 3.88 -11.45
CA LEU A 23 -4.64 4.33 -10.67
C LEU A 23 -4.25 4.59 -9.20
N LEU A 24 -3.57 3.64 -8.57
CA LEU A 24 -3.21 3.73 -7.16
C LEU A 24 -2.24 4.89 -6.88
N LEU A 25 -1.26 5.12 -7.75
CA LEU A 25 -0.38 6.28 -7.68
C LEU A 25 -1.16 7.60 -7.74
N ARG A 26 -2.16 7.71 -8.65
CA ARG A 26 -3.02 8.90 -8.76
C ARG A 26 -3.92 9.10 -7.54
N LEU A 27 -4.28 8.02 -6.86
CA LEU A 27 -5.01 8.06 -5.59
C LEU A 27 -4.07 8.35 -4.41
N GLY A 28 -2.77 8.55 -4.63
CA GLY A 28 -1.80 8.88 -3.57
C GLY A 28 -1.32 7.68 -2.76
N PHE A 29 -1.50 6.46 -3.28
CA PHE A 29 -0.79 5.30 -2.73
C PHE A 29 0.68 5.33 -3.17
N ALA A 30 1.56 4.83 -2.31
CA ALA A 30 2.97 4.61 -2.59
C ALA A 30 3.32 3.14 -2.33
N GLU A 31 4.51 2.68 -2.74
CA GLU A 31 4.99 1.37 -2.29
C GLU A 31 5.06 1.33 -0.76
N ALA A 32 4.56 0.24 -0.17
CA ALA A 32 4.65 0.06 1.26
C ALA A 32 6.12 -0.15 1.70
N ALA A 33 6.42 0.31 2.91
CA ALA A 33 7.76 0.21 3.50
C ALA A 33 8.27 -1.24 3.51
N ALA A 34 9.59 -1.41 3.48
CA ALA A 34 10.22 -2.73 3.37
C ALA A 34 9.93 -3.64 4.59
N ASP A 35 9.70 -3.02 5.75
CA ASP A 35 9.39 -3.63 7.04
C ASP A 35 7.88 -3.76 7.30
N ASP A 36 7.03 -3.45 6.32
CA ASP A 36 5.58 -3.58 6.47
C ASP A 36 5.19 -5.05 6.69
N PRO A 37 4.45 -5.38 7.79
CA PRO A 37 4.13 -6.75 8.15
C PRO A 37 3.29 -7.47 7.08
N ALA A 38 2.49 -6.74 6.29
CA ALA A 38 1.68 -7.33 5.24
C ALA A 38 2.54 -7.88 4.08
N ARG A 39 3.83 -7.52 4.00
CA ARG A 39 4.76 -8.09 3.01
C ARG A 39 5.02 -9.57 3.19
N SER A 40 4.87 -10.09 4.41
CA SER A 40 5.05 -11.53 4.69
C SER A 40 4.04 -12.42 3.93
N ALA A 41 2.90 -11.86 3.53
CA ALA A 41 1.84 -12.55 2.81
C ALA A 41 1.85 -12.30 1.28
N LEU A 42 2.82 -11.54 0.75
CA LEU A 42 2.91 -11.24 -0.68
C LEU A 42 3.38 -12.45 -1.48
N GLU A 43 2.69 -12.73 -2.58
CA GLU A 43 3.23 -13.62 -3.60
C GLU A 43 4.40 -12.94 -4.35
N PRO A 44 5.35 -13.71 -4.93
CA PRO A 44 6.52 -13.16 -5.62
C PRO A 44 6.20 -12.21 -6.77
N ASP A 45 5.05 -12.37 -7.41
CA ASP A 45 4.59 -11.55 -8.54
C ASP A 45 3.62 -10.44 -8.11
N GLU A 46 3.48 -10.18 -6.82
CA GLU A 46 2.61 -9.13 -6.28
C GLU A 46 3.38 -7.90 -5.80
N ARG A 47 2.62 -6.82 -5.62
CA ARG A 47 3.08 -5.53 -5.15
C ARG A 47 2.15 -5.06 -4.05
N LEU A 48 2.72 -4.64 -2.94
CA LEU A 48 2.02 -3.99 -1.84
C LEU A 48 2.22 -2.48 -1.92
N MET A 49 1.11 -1.75 -1.93
CA MET A 49 1.06 -0.31 -1.84
C MET A 49 0.26 0.12 -0.61
N SER A 50 0.62 1.27 -0.04
CA SER A 50 -0.08 1.83 1.11
C SER A 50 -0.31 3.33 0.99
N ARG A 51 -1.31 3.81 1.72
CA ARG A 51 -1.65 5.24 1.83
C ARG A 51 -2.15 5.54 3.23
N SER A 52 -1.60 6.57 3.86
CA SER A 52 -2.15 7.11 5.12
C SER A 52 -3.49 7.78 4.86
N LEU A 53 -4.49 7.45 5.66
CA LEU A 53 -5.79 8.11 5.65
C LEU A 53 -5.84 9.13 6.79
N PRO A 54 -6.41 10.32 6.55
CA PRO A 54 -6.73 11.23 7.64
C PRO A 54 -7.75 10.57 8.56
N GLY A 55 -7.49 10.63 9.87
CA GLY A 55 -8.40 10.20 10.94
C GLY A 55 -9.16 11.37 11.54
#